data_AF-A0A1H9TKN9-F1
#
_entry.id   AF-A0A1H9TKN9-F1
#
_cell.length_a   1.000
_cell.length_b   1.000
_cell.length_c   1.000
_cell.angle_alpha   90.00
_cell.angle_beta   90.00
_cell.angle_gamma   90.00
#
_symmetry.space_group_name_H-M   'P 1'
#
loop_
_entity.id
_entity.type
_entity.pdbx_description
1 polymer ?
#
loop_
_entity_poly.entity_id
_entity_poly.type
_entity_poly.pdbx_seq_one_letter_code
_entity_poly.pdbx_strand_id
1 'polypeptide(L)'
;MSAEAPLYQFTSHILGKNAKVTIYPGRLEWRVDRGVSGAKVTAGIMTGGLSMLATGVKHGKAGTEMIPVKAITSVTTAREGMLNWKVSVITAGNTIDFRVSHKEAEIVKSTLTSLILGTHPSLASAAAAPAAGGDTAAQLQQLASLRDAGVLTEAEFAAKKAEILARL
;
A
#
# COMPACT_ATOMS: atom_id res chain seq x y z
N MET A 1 14.41 -11.52 8.76
CA MET A 1 13.31 -10.86 8.02
C MET A 1 13.50 -9.37 8.18
N SER A 2 14.09 -8.68 7.20
CA SER A 2 14.29 -7.23 7.28
C SER A 2 12.92 -6.56 7.25
N ALA A 3 12.59 -5.79 8.29
CA ALA A 3 11.34 -5.05 8.37
C ALA A 3 11.40 -3.87 7.40
N GLU A 4 10.96 -4.10 6.17
CA GLU A 4 10.85 -3.06 5.14
C GLU A 4 9.83 -2.00 5.58
N ALA A 5 10.16 -0.71 5.45
CA ALA A 5 9.27 0.37 5.86
C ALA A 5 8.01 0.43 4.98
N PRO A 6 6.81 0.63 5.56
CA PRO A 6 5.59 0.78 4.78
C PRO A 6 5.61 2.10 4.00
N LEU A 7 5.23 2.05 2.72
CA LEU A 7 5.12 3.23 1.85
C LEU A 7 3.77 3.93 2.05
N TYR A 8 2.72 3.14 2.25
CA TYR A 8 1.38 3.67 2.44
C TYR A 8 0.51 2.67 3.20
N GLN A 9 -0.39 3.18 4.05
CA GLN A 9 -1.37 2.38 4.78
C GLN A 9 -2.75 2.99 4.65
N PHE A 10 -3.74 2.15 4.40
CA PHE A 10 -5.14 2.58 4.29
C PHE A 10 -6.08 1.49 4.80
N THR A 11 -7.32 1.88 5.11
CA THR A 11 -8.37 0.93 5.50
C THR A 11 -9.27 0.68 4.30
N SER A 12 -9.37 -0.57 3.89
CA SER A 12 -10.28 -0.97 2.83
C SER A 12 -11.57 -1.58 3.38
N HIS A 13 -12.70 -1.25 2.77
CA HIS A 13 -14.00 -1.83 3.09
C HIS A 13 -14.32 -3.00 2.16
N ILE A 14 -14.02 -4.23 2.57
CA ILE A 14 -14.30 -5.42 1.78
C ILE A 14 -15.53 -6.12 2.38
N LEU A 15 -16.64 -6.17 1.64
CA LEU A 15 -17.86 -6.90 2.03
C LEU A 15 -18.39 -6.54 3.43
N GLY A 16 -18.34 -5.26 3.82
CA GLY A 16 -18.80 -4.79 5.13
C GLY A 16 -17.82 -5.03 6.29
N LYS A 17 -16.57 -5.42 5.99
CA LYS A 17 -15.47 -5.51 6.96
C LYS A 17 -14.37 -4.52 6.63
N ASN A 18 -13.69 -4.04 7.67
CA ASN A 18 -12.49 -3.23 7.52
C ASN A 18 -11.28 -4.14 7.39
N ALA A 19 -10.48 -3.92 6.36
CA ALA A 19 -9.18 -4.56 6.18
C ALA A 19 -8.11 -3.48 6.23
N LYS A 20 -7.11 -3.63 7.10
CA LYS A 20 -5.94 -2.75 7.09
C LYS A 20 -5.01 -3.23 6.00
N VAL A 21 -4.79 -2.39 4.99
CA VAL A 21 -3.92 -2.68 3.85
C VAL A 21 -2.65 -1.86 4.00
N THR A 22 -1.50 -2.50 3.80
CA THR A 22 -0.18 -1.88 3.87
C THR A 22 0.57 -2.17 2.58
N ILE A 23 1.04 -1.11 1.93
CA ILE A 23 1.89 -1.19 0.74
C ILE A 23 3.34 -1.12 1.21
N TYR A 24 4.10 -2.17 0.93
CA TYR A 24 5.55 -2.21 1.01
C TYR A 24 6.12 -2.16 -0.41
N PRO A 25 7.39 -1.78 -0.59
CA PRO A 25 7.98 -1.79 -1.92
C PRO A 25 8.00 -3.17 -2.60
N GLY A 26 8.27 -4.24 -1.84
CA GLY A 26 8.25 -5.60 -2.39
C GLY A 26 6.87 -6.30 -2.40
N ARG A 27 5.90 -5.83 -1.61
CA ARG A 27 4.65 -6.58 -1.36
C ARG A 27 3.49 -5.70 -0.89
N LEU A 28 2.28 -6.15 -1.18
CA LEU A 28 1.04 -5.65 -0.61
C LEU A 28 0.58 -6.63 0.47
N GLU A 29 0.35 -6.17 1.69
CA GLU A 29 -0.21 -6.98 2.78
C GLU A 29 -1.56 -6.43 3.22
N TRP A 30 -2.49 -7.30 3.57
CA TRP A 30 -3.70 -6.89 4.26
C TRP A 30 -4.14 -7.88 5.32
N ARG A 31 -4.75 -7.35 6.38
CA ARG A 31 -5.37 -8.14 7.43
C ARG A 31 -6.87 -7.93 7.41
N VAL A 32 -7.61 -9.03 7.25
CA VAL A 32 -9.07 -9.02 7.41
C VAL A 32 -9.37 -9.37 8.86
N ASP A 33 -9.78 -8.37 9.64
CA ASP A 33 -10.14 -8.60 11.04
C ASP A 33 -11.36 -9.54 11.13
N ARG A 34 -11.28 -10.46 12.10
CA ARG A 34 -12.29 -11.50 12.33
C ARG A 34 -13.55 -10.89 12.96
N GLY A 35 -14.34 -10.17 12.18
CA GLY A 35 -15.65 -9.70 12.61
C GLY A 35 -16.67 -10.84 12.62
N VAL A 36 -17.03 -11.32 13.81
CA VAL A 36 -18.29 -12.05 14.01
C VAL A 36 -19.39 -11.01 13.81
N SER A 37 -20.11 -11.09 12.69
CA SER A 37 -21.23 -10.19 12.45
C SER A 37 -22.29 -10.40 13.55
N GLY A 38 -22.48 -9.40 14.42
CA GLY A 38 -23.57 -9.40 15.42
C GLY A 38 -24.96 -9.51 14.77
N ALA A 39 -25.10 -9.08 13.51
CA ALA A 39 -26.34 -9.26 12.74
C ALA A 39 -26.62 -10.74 12.40
N LYS A 40 -25.59 -11.60 12.31
CA LYS A 40 -25.75 -13.04 12.07
C LYS A 40 -26.17 -13.81 13.33
N VAL A 41 -25.84 -13.31 14.51
CA VAL A 41 -26.30 -13.90 15.78
C VAL A 41 -27.79 -13.59 15.98
N THR A 42 -28.23 -12.37 15.71
CA THR A 42 -29.64 -11.98 15.87
C THR A 42 -30.56 -12.62 14.82
N ALA A 43 -30.13 -12.72 13.56
CA ALA A 43 -30.92 -13.38 12.50
C ALA A 43 -30.99 -14.91 12.65
N GLY A 44 -29.96 -15.55 13.23
CA GLY A 44 -29.95 -16.98 13.51
C GLY A 44 -30.86 -17.39 14.69
N ILE A 45 -31.04 -16.50 15.67
CA ILE A 45 -31.91 -16.76 16.84
C ILE A 45 -33.38 -16.44 16.52
N MET A 46 -33.67 -15.42 15.71
CA MET A 46 -35.04 -14.98 15.45
C MET A 46 -35.78 -15.75 14.33
N THR A 47 -35.11 -16.62 13.56
CA THR A 47 -35.73 -17.34 12.42
C THR A 47 -35.43 -18.83 12.43
N GLY A 48 -35.60 -19.47 13.59
CA GLY A 48 -35.76 -20.93 13.70
C GLY A 48 -34.73 -21.76 12.95
N GLY A 49 -33.42 -21.53 13.18
CA GLY A 49 -32.37 -22.49 12.83
C GLY A 49 -32.06 -22.74 11.34
N LEU A 50 -32.76 -22.14 10.37
CA LEU A 50 -32.56 -22.46 8.95
C LEU A 50 -31.78 -21.39 8.13
N SER A 51 -31.62 -20.17 8.66
CA SER A 51 -31.05 -19.04 7.90
C SER A 51 -29.52 -18.97 7.80
N MET A 52 -28.78 -19.92 8.38
CA MET A 52 -27.31 -19.96 8.23
C MET A 52 -26.86 -20.39 6.82
N LEU A 53 -27.68 -21.13 6.08
CA LEU A 53 -27.30 -21.70 4.77
C LEU A 53 -27.75 -20.84 3.57
N ALA A 54 -28.68 -19.90 3.76
CA ALA A 54 -29.29 -19.14 2.67
C ALA A 54 -28.54 -17.84 2.29
N THR A 55 -27.62 -17.37 3.13
CA THR A 55 -26.72 -16.26 2.74
C THR A 55 -25.46 -16.87 2.15
N GLY A 56 -25.35 -16.87 0.82
CA GLY A 56 -24.22 -17.35 0.02
C GLY A 56 -22.90 -16.58 0.26
N VAL A 57 -22.50 -16.48 1.52
CA VAL A 57 -21.33 -15.77 1.99
C VAL A 57 -20.14 -16.70 1.76
N LYS A 58 -19.49 -16.51 0.61
CA LYS A 58 -18.12 -16.98 0.38
C LYS A 58 -17.31 -16.54 1.60
N HIS A 59 -16.82 -17.53 2.35
CA HIS A 59 -16.12 -17.34 3.60
C HIS A 59 -14.88 -16.46 3.37
N GLY A 60 -14.94 -15.18 3.76
CA GLY A 60 -13.73 -14.39 3.95
C GLY A 60 -12.98 -14.96 5.15
N LYS A 61 -12.02 -15.87 4.89
CA LYS A 61 -11.16 -16.44 5.93
C LYS A 61 -10.45 -15.28 6.63
N ALA A 62 -10.56 -15.20 7.95
CA ALA A 62 -9.75 -14.27 8.73
C ALA A 62 -8.28 -14.68 8.55
N GLY A 63 -7.44 -13.75 8.11
CA GLY A 63 -6.06 -14.03 7.74
C GLY A 63 -5.29 -12.76 7.40
N THR A 64 -3.97 -12.86 7.56
CA THR A 64 -3.05 -11.93 6.90
C THR A 64 -2.79 -12.50 5.52
N GLU A 65 -3.13 -11.77 4.48
CA GLU A 65 -2.86 -12.16 3.09
C GLU A 65 -1.84 -11.19 2.50
N MET A 66 -1.02 -11.70 1.59
CA MET A 66 0.10 -10.97 1.02
C MET A 66 0.25 -11.29 -0.47
N ILE A 67 0.41 -10.25 -1.29
CA ILE A 67 0.72 -10.36 -2.72
C ILE A 67 2.07 -9.68 -2.95
N PRO A 68 3.07 -10.37 -3.52
CA PRO A 68 4.30 -9.70 -3.90
C PRO A 68 4.03 -8.76 -5.08
N VAL A 69 4.61 -7.55 -5.06
CA VAL A 69 4.38 -6.52 -6.10
C VAL A 69 4.69 -7.06 -7.50
N LYS A 70 5.74 -7.88 -7.64
CA LYS A 70 6.12 -8.53 -8.91
C LYS A 70 5.05 -9.45 -9.50
N ALA A 71 4.09 -9.92 -8.71
CA ALA A 71 2.99 -10.76 -9.20
C ALA A 71 1.75 -9.94 -9.59
N ILE A 72 1.76 -8.64 -9.31
CA ILE A 72 0.72 -7.71 -9.74
C ILE A 72 0.96 -7.41 -11.22
N THR A 73 -0.03 -7.73 -12.05
CA THR A 73 0.03 -7.50 -13.50
C THR A 73 -0.56 -6.15 -13.87
N SER A 74 -1.60 -5.71 -13.17
CA SER A 74 -2.18 -4.38 -13.36
C SER A 74 -2.98 -3.91 -12.15
N VAL A 75 -3.19 -2.60 -12.08
CA VAL A 75 -4.04 -1.96 -11.07
C VAL A 75 -5.01 -1.03 -11.77
N THR A 76 -6.30 -1.21 -11.50
CA THR A 76 -7.36 -0.36 -12.06
C THR A 76 -8.16 0.29 -10.94
N THR A 77 -8.72 1.45 -11.24
CA THR A 77 -9.63 2.14 -10.34
C THR A 77 -10.95 2.41 -11.04
N ALA A 78 -12.04 2.19 -10.33
CA ALA A 78 -13.38 2.46 -10.83
C ALA A 78 -14.21 3.10 -9.73
N ARG A 79 -15.12 4.00 -10.11
CA ARG A 79 -16.11 4.51 -9.17
C ARG A 79 -17.08 3.39 -8.80
N GLU A 80 -17.26 3.16 -7.51
CA GLU A 80 -18.13 2.10 -7.00
C GLU A 80 -19.24 2.69 -6.13
N GLY A 81 -20.40 2.89 -6.74
CA GLY A 81 -21.51 3.62 -6.13
C GLY A 81 -21.24 5.13 -6.07
N MET A 82 -21.97 5.83 -5.20
CA MET A 82 -21.93 7.30 -5.20
C MET A 82 -20.75 7.89 -4.42
N LEU A 83 -20.31 7.21 -3.35
CA LEU A 83 -19.33 7.72 -2.36
C LEU A 83 -17.96 7.04 -2.39
N ASN A 84 -17.87 5.83 -2.93
CA ASN A 84 -16.67 5.00 -2.81
C ASN A 84 -16.02 4.73 -4.16
N TRP A 85 -14.73 4.44 -4.11
CA TRP A 85 -13.94 4.01 -5.23
C TRP A 85 -13.40 2.61 -4.98
N LYS A 86 -13.29 1.83 -6.04
CA LYS A 86 -12.74 0.48 -6.03
C LYS A 86 -11.39 0.51 -6.70
N VAL A 87 -10.38 -0.01 -6.01
CA VAL A 87 -9.06 -0.31 -6.54
C VAL A 87 -8.99 -1.82 -6.75
N SER A 88 -8.91 -2.26 -8.00
CA SER A 88 -8.76 -3.66 -8.36
C SER A 88 -7.28 -3.95 -8.64
N VAL A 89 -6.68 -4.78 -7.80
CA VAL A 89 -5.31 -5.29 -7.98
C VAL A 89 -5.40 -6.65 -8.66
N ILE A 90 -4.87 -6.73 -9.87
CA ILE A 90 -4.98 -7.91 -10.73
C ILE A 90 -3.65 -8.66 -10.70
N THR A 91 -3.73 -9.97 -10.50
CA THR A 91 -2.62 -10.92 -10.55
C THR A 91 -2.92 -11.99 -11.61
N ALA A 92 -1.95 -12.85 -11.93
CA ALA A 92 -2.13 -13.89 -12.94
C ALA A 92 -3.30 -14.86 -12.66
N GLY A 93 -3.71 -15.05 -11.39
CA GLY A 93 -4.73 -16.02 -11.01
C GLY A 93 -5.92 -15.46 -10.22
N ASN A 94 -5.90 -14.18 -9.83
CA ASN A 94 -6.95 -13.57 -9.02
C ASN A 94 -6.99 -12.04 -9.16
N THR A 95 -8.15 -11.46 -8.89
CA THR A 95 -8.36 -10.02 -8.75
C THR A 95 -8.83 -9.71 -7.34
N ILE A 96 -8.13 -8.79 -6.67
CA ILE A 96 -8.44 -8.36 -5.32
C ILE A 96 -8.98 -6.94 -5.38
N ASP A 97 -10.19 -6.77 -4.89
CA ASP A 97 -10.90 -5.49 -4.90
C ASP A 97 -10.84 -4.82 -3.53
N PHE A 98 -10.24 -3.63 -3.49
CA PHE A 98 -10.18 -2.78 -2.31
C PHE A 98 -11.11 -1.58 -2.49
N ARG A 99 -12.07 -1.43 -1.58
CA ARG A 99 -12.94 -0.26 -1.55
C ARG A 99 -12.34 0.82 -0.64
N VAL A 100 -12.21 2.03 -1.15
CA VAL A 100 -11.54 3.17 -0.51
C VAL A 100 -12.20 4.50 -0.93
N SER A 101 -11.76 5.61 -0.36
CA SER A 101 -12.14 6.96 -0.83
C SER A 101 -11.50 7.29 -2.18
N HIS A 102 -12.01 8.31 -2.88
CA HIS A 102 -11.42 8.77 -4.15
C HIS A 102 -9.94 9.13 -4.01
N LYS A 103 -9.61 9.93 -2.97
CA LYS A 103 -8.25 10.40 -2.70
C LYS A 103 -7.29 9.23 -2.44
N GLU A 104 -7.73 8.24 -1.67
CA GLU A 104 -6.93 7.03 -1.43
C GLU A 104 -6.76 6.21 -2.71
N ALA A 105 -7.79 6.09 -3.55
CA ALA A 105 -7.70 5.36 -4.81
C ALA A 105 -6.61 5.94 -5.73
N GLU A 106 -6.50 7.27 -5.82
CA GLU A 106 -5.44 7.93 -6.59
C GLU A 106 -4.04 7.62 -6.04
N ILE A 107 -3.86 7.74 -4.72
CA ILE A 107 -2.58 7.47 -4.05
C ILE A 107 -2.18 6.00 -4.20
N VAL A 108 -3.11 5.06 -3.98
CA VAL A 108 -2.83 3.62 -4.08
C VAL A 108 -2.49 3.25 -5.53
N LYS A 109 -3.24 3.76 -6.50
CA LYS A 109 -2.99 3.51 -7.92
C LYS A 109 -1.62 4.02 -8.34
N SER A 110 -1.28 5.27 -8.02
CA SER A 110 0.03 5.85 -8.39
C SER A 110 1.18 5.10 -7.74
N THR A 111 1.08 4.81 -6.44
CA THR A 111 2.10 4.07 -5.69
C THR A 111 2.32 2.67 -6.26
N LEU A 112 1.26 1.88 -6.47
CA LEU A 112 1.41 0.53 -7.03
C LEU A 112 1.89 0.55 -8.48
N THR A 113 1.44 1.51 -9.29
CA THR A 113 1.91 1.64 -10.68
C THR A 113 3.39 1.96 -10.73
N SER A 114 3.87 2.90 -9.91
CA SER A 114 5.31 3.20 -9.79
C SER A 114 6.12 1.99 -9.34
N LEU A 115 5.58 1.19 -8.41
CA LEU A 115 6.23 -0.04 -7.94
C LEU A 115 6.31 -1.13 -9.02
N ILE A 116 5.23 -1.33 -9.79
CA ILE A 116 5.18 -2.29 -10.91
C ILE A 116 6.18 -1.89 -12.00
N LEU A 117 6.29 -0.59 -12.28
CA LEU A 117 7.22 -0.04 -13.27
C LEU A 117 8.67 0.08 -12.74
N GLY A 118 8.92 -0.25 -11.47
CA GLY A 118 10.25 -0.16 -10.86
C GLY A 118 10.76 1.26 -10.64
N THR A 119 9.91 2.28 -10.73
CA THR A 119 10.27 3.71 -10.60
C THR A 119 10.19 4.23 -9.16
N HIS A 120 10.27 3.34 -8.16
CA HIS A 120 10.11 3.69 -6.75
C HIS A 120 11.46 3.97 -6.06
N PRO A 121 11.59 5.04 -5.23
CA PRO A 121 12.84 5.44 -4.60
C PRO A 121 13.45 4.43 -3.61
N SER A 122 12.74 3.38 -3.21
CA SER A 122 13.28 2.39 -2.25
C SER A 122 14.28 1.40 -2.86
N LEU A 123 14.34 1.24 -4.19
CA LEU A 123 15.39 0.41 -4.81
C LEU A 123 16.78 1.07 -4.76
N ALA A 124 16.85 2.34 -4.34
CA ALA A 124 18.11 3.00 -4.01
C ALA A 124 18.55 2.78 -2.55
N SER A 125 17.75 2.11 -1.70
CA SER A 125 18.01 1.97 -0.26
C SER A 125 18.00 0.50 0.21
N ALA A 126 18.80 -0.35 -0.47
CA ALA A 126 19.09 -1.71 -0.01
C ALA A 126 20.57 -1.95 0.28
N ALA A 127 21.38 -0.90 0.38
CA ALA A 127 22.77 -0.99 0.81
C ALA A 127 23.10 0.12 1.82
N ALA A 128 22.74 -0.09 3.09
CA ALA A 128 23.51 0.32 4.27
C ALA A 128 22.64 0.22 5.55
N ALA A 129 23.12 -0.53 6.52
CA ALA A 129 22.69 -0.41 7.92
C ALA A 129 23.00 1.02 8.44
N PRO A 130 22.26 1.54 9.45
CA PRO A 130 22.52 2.86 9.99
C PRO A 130 23.77 2.81 10.87
N ALA A 131 24.95 2.95 10.26
CA ALA A 131 26.08 3.55 10.93
C ALA A 131 25.87 5.07 10.86
N ALA A 132 26.03 5.78 11.98
CA ALA A 132 25.79 7.22 12.12
C ALA A 132 26.70 8.14 11.24
N GLY A 133 27.31 7.61 10.18
CA GLY A 133 27.91 8.34 9.06
C GLY A 133 27.14 8.20 7.73
N GLY A 134 25.97 7.54 7.71
CA GLY A 134 25.14 7.33 6.52
C GLY A 134 24.20 8.49 6.18
N ASP A 135 23.94 9.41 7.12
CA ASP A 135 23.01 10.51 6.91
C ASP A 135 23.54 11.55 5.91
N THR A 136 24.84 11.87 5.94
CA THR A 136 25.43 12.84 5.00
C THR A 136 25.46 12.28 3.57
N ALA A 137 25.80 11.01 3.38
CA ALA A 137 25.74 10.35 2.08
C ALA A 137 24.29 10.24 1.54
N ALA A 138 23.33 9.90 2.40
CA ALA A 138 21.91 9.85 2.03
C ALA A 138 21.37 11.25 1.65
N GLN A 139 21.76 12.30 2.38
CA GLN A 139 21.38 13.69 2.07
C GLN A 139 21.94 14.15 0.72
N LEU A 140 23.19 13.79 0.38
CA LEU A 140 23.78 14.08 -0.94
C LEU A 140 23.00 13.40 -2.08
N GLN A 141 22.51 12.18 -1.85
CA GLN A 141 21.74 11.42 -2.84
C GLN A 141 20.33 12.00 -3.03
N GLN A 142 19.68 12.44 -1.95
CA GLN A 142 18.40 13.14 -2.01
C GLN A 142 18.51 14.49 -2.75
N LEU A 143 19.59 15.25 -2.54
CA LEU A 143 19.85 16.48 -3.30
C LEU A 143 20.03 16.22 -4.80
N ALA A 144 20.68 15.12 -5.18
CA ALA A 144 20.85 14.75 -6.58
C ALA A 144 19.50 14.42 -7.24
N SER A 145 18.63 13.66 -6.56
CA SER A 145 17.28 13.38 -7.07
C SER A 145 16.43 14.65 -7.24
N LEU A 146 16.55 15.64 -6.35
CA LEU A 146 15.83 16.91 -6.46
C LEU A 146 16.34 17.79 -7.60
N ARG A 147 17.65 17.77 -7.88
CA ARG A 147 18.25 18.43 -9.06
C ARG A 147 17.78 17.77 -10.35
N ASP A 148 17.82 16.44 -10.42
CA ASP A 148 17.41 15.69 -11.62
C ASP A 148 15.90 15.83 -11.90
N ALA A 149 15.10 16.07 -10.85
CA ALA A 149 13.68 16.42 -10.95
C ALA A 149 13.43 17.89 -11.35
N GLY A 150 14.48 18.71 -11.49
CA GLY A 150 14.38 20.14 -11.81
C GLY A 150 13.80 21.00 -10.68
N VAL A 151 13.73 20.47 -9.46
CA VAL A 151 13.23 21.18 -8.26
C VAL A 151 14.28 22.12 -7.69
N LEU A 152 15.56 21.75 -7.83
CA LEU A 152 16.71 22.59 -7.45
C LEU A 152 17.48 23.01 -8.68
N THR A 153 17.93 24.26 -8.69
CA THR A 153 18.89 24.76 -9.68
C THR A 153 20.30 24.25 -9.39
N GLU A 154 21.18 24.23 -10.39
CA GLU A 154 22.57 23.77 -10.23
C GLU A 154 23.33 24.56 -9.15
N ALA A 155 23.04 25.86 -9.03
CA ALA A 155 23.64 26.74 -8.03
C ALA A 155 23.21 26.37 -6.60
N GLU A 156 21.93 26.07 -6.38
CA GLU A 156 21.39 25.66 -5.08
C GLU A 156 21.88 24.27 -4.66
N PHE A 157 21.98 23.35 -5.64
CA PHE A 157 22.56 22.03 -5.43
C PHE A 157 24.03 22.12 -4.99
N ALA A 158 24.85 22.92 -5.69
CA ALA A 158 26.26 23.10 -5.37
C ALA A 158 26.46 23.68 -3.96
N ALA A 159 25.66 24.68 -3.57
CA ALA A 159 25.71 25.29 -2.24
C ALA A 159 25.37 24.27 -1.14
N LYS A 160 24.31 23.48 -1.31
CA LYS A 160 23.88 22.49 -0.31
C LYS A 160 24.81 21.28 -0.21
N LYS A 161 25.39 20.85 -1.33
CA LYS A 161 26.43 19.83 -1.37
C LYS A 161 27.67 20.26 -0.58
N ALA A 162 28.13 21.50 -0.78
CA ALA A 162 29.28 22.04 -0.04
C ALA A 162 29.01 22.13 1.46
N GLU A 163 27.81 22.55 1.87
CA GLU A 163 27.39 22.62 3.28
C GLU A 163 27.45 21.24 3.96
N ILE A 164 26.98 20.19 3.27
CA ILE A 164 26.99 18.82 3.81
C ILE A 164 28.41 18.26 3.86
N LEU A 165 29.23 18.51 2.83
CA LEU A 165 30.63 18.08 2.81
C LEU A 165 31.46 18.79 3.88
N ALA A 166 31.14 20.02 4.25
CA ALA A 166 31.81 20.76 5.32
C ALA A 166 31.45 20.26 6.73
N ARG A 167 30.40 19.44 6.87
CA ARG A 167 29.97 18.81 8.13
C ARG A 167 30.55 17.40 8.33
N LEU A 168 31.25 16.87 7.34
CA LEU A 168 32.06 15.65 7.45
C LEU A 168 33.39 15.97 8.16
#